data_AF-A0A940TU92-F1
#
_entry.id   AF-A0A940TU92-F1
#
_cell.length_a   1.000
_cell.length_b   1.000
_cell.length_c   1.000
_cell.angle_alpha   90.00
_cell.angle_beta   90.00
_cell.angle_gamma   90.00
#
_symmetry.space_group_name_H-M   'P 1'
#
loop_
_entity.id
_entity.type
_entity.pdbx_description
1 polymer ?
#
loop_
_entity_poly.entity_id
_entity_poly.type
_entity_poly.pdbx_seq_one_letter_code
_entity_poly.pdbx_strand_id
1 'polypeptide(L)' 'MDLFTHAMHDRMKFEAPLAARMRPRTLEEFVGQEDILGPGKLLRRA' A
#
# COMPACT_ATOMS: atom_id res chain seq x y z
N MET A 1 7.67 10.26 12.56
CA MET A 1 6.39 10.74 12.03
C MET A 1 6.17 12.14 12.55
N ASP A 2 6.04 13.12 11.68
CA ASP A 2 5.73 14.50 12.06
C ASP A 2 4.24 14.64 12.43
N LEU A 3 3.91 15.67 13.22
CA LEU A 3 2.57 15.98 13.70
C LEU A 3 1.56 16.12 12.55
N PHE A 4 1.96 16.75 11.45
CA PHE A 4 1.12 16.91 10.26
C PHE A 4 0.84 15.59 9.55
N THR A 5 1.81 14.67 9.53
CA THR A 5 1.66 13.34 8.91
C THR A 5 0.69 12.45 9.68
N HIS A 6 0.63 12.58 11.01
CA HIS A 6 -0.31 11.80 11.83
C HIS A 6 -1.76 12.25 11.61
N ALA A 7 -2.02 13.55 11.64
CA ALA A 7 -3.36 14.11 11.42
C ALA A 7 -3.91 13.79 10.01
N MET A 8 -3.04 13.80 8.99
CA MET A 8 -3.41 13.37 7.64
C MET A 8 -3.84 11.90 7.60
N HIS A 9 -3.08 10.99 8.23
CA HIS A 9 -3.41 9.57 8.25
C HIS A 9 -4.75 9.29 8.92
N ASP A 10 -5.08 10.01 9.99
CA ASP A 10 -6.34 9.82 10.68
C ASP A 10 -7.53 10.31 9.85
N ARG A 11 -7.41 11.45 9.16
CA ARG A 11 -8.43 11.91 8.20
C ARG A 11 -8.63 10.93 7.05
N MET A 12 -7.54 10.38 6.50
CA MET A 12 -7.61 9.40 5.40
C MET A 12 -8.40 8.14 5.74
N LYS A 13 -8.42 7.69 7.00
CA LYS A 13 -9.18 6.49 7.38
C LYS A 13 -10.70 6.64 7.14
N PHE A 14 -11.22 7.86 7.32
CA PHE A 14 -12.66 8.13 7.28
C PHE A 14 -13.10 8.86 6.01
N GLU A 15 -12.27 9.76 5.49
CA GLU A 15 -12.63 10.67 4.38
C GLU A 15 -12.21 10.13 3.01
N ALA A 16 -11.26 9.18 2.95
CA ALA A 16 -10.76 8.68 1.67
C ALA A 16 -11.76 7.73 0.97
N PRO A 17 -11.84 7.75 -0.37
CA PRO A 17 -12.62 6.78 -1.14
C PRO A 17 -12.24 5.33 -0.81
N LEU A 18 -13.18 4.39 -0.99
CA LEU A 18 -12.94 2.98 -0.69
C LEU A 18 -11.68 2.43 -1.39
N ALA A 19 -11.49 2.75 -2.67
CA ALA A 19 -10.32 2.31 -3.43
C ALA A 19 -8.99 2.78 -2.80
N ALA A 20 -8.94 4.02 -2.28
CA ALA A 20 -7.75 4.52 -1.61
C ALA A 20 -7.50 3.81 -0.27
N ARG A 21 -8.57 3.48 0.46
CA ARG A 21 -8.49 2.71 1.73
C ARG A 21 -8.09 1.25 1.51
N MET A 22 -8.40 0.68 0.35
CA MET A 22 -8.03 -0.69 -0.03
C MET A 22 -6.64 -0.80 -0.66
N ARG A 23 -5.87 0.28 -0.74
CA ARG A 23 -4.52 0.24 -1.31
C ARG A 23 -3.64 -0.75 -0.50
N PRO A 24 -2.98 -1.71 -1.17
CA PRO A 24 -2.04 -2.62 -0.54
C PRO A 24 -0.92 -1.87 0.19
N ARG A 25 -0.59 -2.31 1.40
CA ARG A 25 0.51 -1.77 2.22
C ARG A 25 1.81 -2.54 2.02
N THR A 26 1.71 -3.77 1.54
CA THR A 26 2.86 -4.62 1.23
C THR A 26 2.70 -5.26 -0.15
N LEU A 27 3.78 -5.81 -0.69
CA LEU A 27 3.76 -6.48 -1.99
C LEU A 27 2.97 -7.80 -1.95
N GLU A 28 2.81 -8.42 -0.78
CA GLU A 28 2.01 -9.64 -0.58
C GLU A 28 0.51 -9.37 -0.71
N GLU A 29 0.07 -8.14 -0.39
CA GLU A 29 -1.33 -7.71 -0.51
C GLU A 29 -1.69 -7.32 -1.96
N PHE A 30 -0.70 -7.24 -2.87
CA PHE A 30 -0.91 -6.83 -4.26
C PHE A 30 -1.35 -8.01 -5.13
N VAL A 31 -2.59 -7.97 -5.61
CA VAL A 31 -3.21 -9.07 -6.36
C VAL A 31 -2.95 -8.96 -7.86
N GLY A 32 -2.61 -10.08 -8.52
CA GLY A 32 -2.60 -10.21 -9.98
C GLY A 32 -1.28 -9.80 -10.66
N GLN A 33 -0.19 -9.68 -9.89
CA GLN A 33 1.15 -9.36 -10.41
C GLN A 33 2.21 -10.38 -9.99
N GLU A 34 1.81 -11.63 -9.78
CA GLU A 34 2.68 -12.72 -9.30
C GLU A 34 3.84 -13.02 -10.27
N ASP A 35 3.62 -12.84 -11.57
CA ASP A 35 4.64 -13.11 -12.59
C ASP A 35 5.87 -12.19 -12.50
N ILE A 36 5.70 -11.00 -11.92
CA ILE A 36 6.75 -9.99 -11.80
C ILE A 36 7.11 -9.64 -10.34
N LEU A 37 6.16 -9.74 -9.40
CA LEU A 37 6.34 -9.46 -7.97
C LEU A 37 6.41 -10.72 -7.10
N GLY A 38 6.31 -11.91 -7.70
CA GLY A 38 6.38 -13.18 -6.98
C GLY A 38 7.74 -13.47 -6.34
N PRO A 39 7.82 -14.44 -5.41
CA PRO A 39 9.06 -14.82 -4.78
C PRO A 39 10.17 -15.14 -5.79
N GLY A 40 11.35 -14.57 -5.59
CA GLY A 40 12.50 -14.78 -6.48
C GLY A 40 12.54 -13.93 -7.75
N LYS A 41 11.51 -13.11 -8.02
CA LYS A 41 11.50 -12.17 -9.14
C LYS A 41 12.37 -10.95 -8.84
N LEU A 42 12.98 -10.38 -9.89
CA LEU A 42 13.92 -9.26 -9.78
C LEU A 42 13.30 -8.05 -9.08
N LEU A 43 12.06 -7.69 -9.44
CA LEU A 43 11.38 -6.52 -8.90
C LEU A 43 10.97 -6.66 -7.42
N ARG A 44 10.95 -7.88 -6.87
CA ARG A 44 10.62 -8.11 -5.46
C ARG A 44 11.81 -7.81 -4.53
N ARG A 45 13.04 -7.81 -5.06
CA ARG A 45 14.29 -7.65 -4.30
C ARG A 45 14.99 -6.30 -4.56
N ALA A 46 14.48 -5.52 -5.51
CA ALA A 46 15.04 -4.23 -5.93
C ALA A 46 14.68 -3.11 -4.94
#